data_AF-A0A917R7Y6-F1
#
_entry.id   AF-A0A917R7Y6-F1
#
_cell.length_a   1.000
_cell.length_b   1.000
_cell.length_c   1.000
_cell.angle_alpha   90.00
_cell.angle_beta   90.00
_cell.angle_gamma   90.00
#
_symmetry.space_group_name_H-M   'P 1'
#
loop_
_entity.id
_entity.type
_entity.pdbx_description
1 polymer ?
#
loop_
_entity_poly.entity_id
_entity_poly.type
_entity_poly.pdbx_seq_one_letter_code
_entity_poly.pdbx_strand_id
1 'polypeptide(L)'
;MTDVPPPDAEQRIGLDLVAPEVYAPVLRRLTLVALALALGVGAITGLLFGGVVGVVAALVVAVPVVGYVVAVRRRRLWLRGTTINARTLLGTRLLDIATATGVELLVYPGRLSRLVLRLTAGPDRQIVPLAMYTDAGSGRELHLLGLRRLADALVRSELPAALAVADLLVHQLRAEARDAALSERPLYRAVTLTRAKDYVAPIVLTDQEITTLF
;
A
#
# COMPACT_ATOMS: atom_id res chain seq x y z
N MET A 1 -12.05 -32.65 24.74
CA MET A 1 -11.81 -32.25 23.34
C MET A 1 -11.49 -30.76 23.38
N THR A 2 -10.21 -30.43 23.43
CA THR A 2 -9.70 -29.06 23.58
C THR A 2 -9.83 -28.33 22.25
N ASP A 3 -10.64 -27.26 22.22
CA ASP A 3 -10.62 -26.27 21.15
C ASP A 3 -9.25 -25.57 21.17
N VAL A 4 -8.37 -26.02 20.29
CA VAL A 4 -7.13 -25.31 19.96
C VAL A 4 -7.52 -24.26 18.91
N PRO A 5 -7.43 -22.95 19.21
CA PRO A 5 -7.66 -21.93 18.20
C PRO A 5 -6.62 -22.13 17.06
N PRO A 6 -7.00 -21.96 15.78
CA PRO A 6 -6.08 -22.16 14.67
C PRO A 6 -4.87 -21.22 14.83
N PRO A 7 -3.62 -21.70 14.72
CA PRO A 7 -2.40 -20.98 15.12
C PRO A 7 -1.99 -19.82 14.18
N ASP A 8 -2.93 -19.22 13.44
CA ASP A 8 -2.63 -18.46 12.22
C ASP A 8 -3.15 -17.01 12.21
N ALA A 9 -3.92 -16.59 13.21
CA ALA A 9 -4.48 -15.23 13.27
C ALA A 9 -3.51 -14.22 13.91
N GLU A 10 -2.76 -14.62 14.94
CA GLU A 10 -1.86 -13.73 15.70
C GLU A 10 -0.56 -13.39 14.94
N GLN A 11 -0.22 -14.13 13.88
CA GLN A 11 1.04 -13.96 13.14
C GLN A 11 0.91 -13.15 11.84
N ARG A 12 -0.29 -12.63 11.53
CA ARG A 12 -0.56 -11.84 10.34
C ARG A 12 -0.47 -10.36 10.67
N ILE A 13 0.54 -9.71 10.12
CA ILE A 13 0.82 -8.29 10.42
C ILE A 13 0.41 -7.49 9.20
N GLY A 14 -0.63 -6.66 9.36
CA GLY A 14 -1.21 -5.89 8.27
C GLY A 14 -0.24 -4.82 7.77
N LEU A 15 0.16 -4.91 6.51
CA LEU A 15 1.10 -3.98 5.88
C LEU A 15 0.38 -2.81 5.20
N ASP A 16 -0.78 -2.42 5.73
CA ASP A 16 -1.61 -1.36 5.18
C ASP A 16 -1.27 -0.03 5.86
N LEU A 17 -0.74 0.91 5.09
CA LEU A 17 -0.38 2.23 5.60
C LEU A 17 -1.59 3.01 6.09
N VAL A 18 -2.71 2.86 5.41
CA VAL A 18 -3.99 3.42 5.80
C VAL A 18 -4.93 2.25 5.97
N ALA A 19 -5.33 2.02 7.22
CA ALA A 19 -6.30 0.99 7.56
C ALA A 19 -7.56 1.20 6.69
N PRO A 20 -8.11 0.16 6.03
CA PRO A 20 -9.29 0.27 5.16
C PRO A 20 -10.47 0.99 5.82
N GLU A 21 -10.54 0.95 7.14
CA GLU A 21 -11.54 1.59 7.99
C GLU A 21 -11.53 3.13 7.87
N VAL A 22 -10.38 3.73 7.57
CA VAL A 22 -10.25 5.19 7.35
C VAL A 22 -10.88 5.60 6.00
N TYR A 23 -10.86 4.72 5.01
CA TYR A 23 -11.48 4.96 3.71
C TYR A 23 -12.98 4.64 3.68
N ALA A 24 -13.46 3.81 4.61
CA ALA A 24 -14.85 3.37 4.66
C ALA A 24 -15.90 4.51 4.56
N PRO A 25 -15.79 5.65 5.27
CA PRO A 25 -16.80 6.71 5.16
C PRO A 25 -16.77 7.42 3.80
N VAL A 26 -15.58 7.65 3.23
CA VAL A 26 -15.43 8.29 1.92
C VAL A 26 -15.92 7.38 0.81
N LEU A 27 -15.54 6.10 0.85
CA LEU A 27 -16.02 5.07 -0.08
C LEU A 27 -17.54 4.92 -0.01
N ARG A 28 -18.13 4.96 1.20
CA ARG A 28 -19.59 4.92 1.37
C ARG A 28 -20.27 6.12 0.73
N ARG A 29 -19.74 7.33 0.92
CA ARG A 29 -20.26 8.54 0.24
C ARG A 29 -20.16 8.41 -1.28
N LEU A 30 -19.02 7.95 -1.78
CA LEU A 30 -18.80 7.76 -3.21
C LEU A 30 -19.76 6.73 -3.83
N THR A 31 -20.01 5.62 -3.13
CA THR A 31 -21.02 4.64 -3.57
C THR A 31 -22.43 5.21 -3.58
N LEU A 32 -22.80 6.03 -2.59
CA LEU A 32 -24.14 6.63 -2.53
C LEU A 32 -24.35 7.62 -3.68
N VAL A 33 -23.38 8.48 -3.95
CA VAL A 33 -23.43 9.44 -5.07
C VAL A 33 -23.50 8.69 -6.41
N ALA A 34 -22.66 7.67 -6.60
CA ALA A 34 -22.68 6.89 -7.83
C ALA A 34 -23.99 6.13 -8.03
N LEU A 35 -24.59 5.58 -6.97
CA LEU A 35 -25.87 4.90 -7.05
C LEU A 35 -27.01 5.89 -7.36
N ALA A 36 -27.00 7.07 -6.75
CA ALA A 36 -27.97 8.13 -7.05
C ALA A 36 -27.88 8.58 -8.51
N LEU A 37 -26.67 8.78 -9.03
CA LEU A 37 -26.46 9.13 -10.42
C LEU A 37 -26.91 8.01 -11.37
N ALA A 38 -26.56 6.77 -11.07
CA ALA A 38 -26.98 5.60 -11.86
C ALA A 38 -28.51 5.46 -11.89
N LEU A 39 -29.19 5.69 -10.77
CA LEU A 39 -30.66 5.70 -10.70
C LEU A 39 -31.25 6.84 -11.54
N GLY A 40 -30.70 8.05 -11.45
CA GLY A 40 -31.17 9.19 -12.24
C GLY A 40 -31.02 8.95 -13.74
N VAL A 41 -29.84 8.54 -14.19
CA VAL A 41 -29.57 8.21 -15.60
C VAL A 41 -30.47 7.04 -16.04
N GLY A 42 -30.57 5.98 -15.25
CA GLY A 42 -31.40 4.82 -15.56
C GLY A 42 -32.87 5.16 -15.71
N ALA A 43 -33.42 5.98 -14.80
CA ALA A 43 -34.82 6.40 -14.84
C ALA A 43 -35.13 7.25 -16.09
N ILE A 44 -34.27 8.24 -16.38
CA ILE A 44 -34.44 9.10 -17.57
C ILE A 44 -34.37 8.25 -18.85
N THR A 45 -33.35 7.41 -18.96
CA THR A 45 -33.14 6.59 -20.16
C THR A 45 -34.25 5.52 -20.30
N GLY A 46 -34.72 4.96 -19.18
CA GLY A 46 -35.81 3.99 -19.15
C GLY A 46 -37.15 4.57 -19.56
N LEU A 47 -37.42 5.82 -19.18
CA LEU A 47 -38.64 6.53 -19.58
C LEU A 47 -38.64 6.87 -21.08
N LEU A 48 -37.48 7.22 -21.64
CA LEU A 48 -37.34 7.64 -23.03
C LEU A 48 -37.22 6.47 -24.03
N PHE A 49 -36.50 5.41 -23.67
CA PHE A 49 -36.10 4.33 -24.58
C PHE A 49 -36.59 2.94 -24.12
N GLY A 50 -37.41 2.89 -23.08
CA GLY A 50 -37.96 1.66 -22.52
C GLY A 50 -37.13 1.09 -21.36
N GLY A 51 -37.79 0.32 -20.50
CA GLY A 51 -37.23 -0.13 -19.22
C GLY A 51 -35.91 -0.90 -19.35
N VAL A 52 -35.73 -1.73 -20.38
CA VAL A 52 -34.49 -2.50 -20.61
C VAL A 52 -33.30 -1.57 -20.83
N VAL A 53 -33.46 -0.53 -21.66
CA VAL A 53 -32.38 0.44 -21.96
C VAL A 53 -32.02 1.25 -20.71
N GLY A 54 -33.01 1.61 -19.89
CA GLY A 54 -32.80 2.26 -18.60
C GLY A 54 -31.96 1.43 -17.64
N VAL A 55 -32.24 0.14 -17.51
CA VAL A 55 -31.47 -0.78 -16.65
C VAL A 55 -30.03 -0.91 -17.14
N VAL A 56 -29.81 -1.05 -18.45
CA VAL A 56 -28.46 -1.13 -19.03
C VAL A 56 -27.67 0.15 -18.74
N ALA A 57 -28.28 1.33 -18.94
CA ALA A 57 -27.63 2.61 -18.68
C ALA A 57 -27.23 2.77 -17.20
N ALA A 58 -28.12 2.38 -16.27
CA ALA A 58 -27.82 2.40 -14.83
C ALA A 58 -26.63 1.49 -14.48
N LEU A 59 -26.57 0.28 -15.04
CA LEU A 59 -25.48 -0.66 -14.79
C LEU A 59 -24.13 -0.15 -15.30
N VAL A 60 -24.10 0.45 -16.50
CA VAL A 60 -22.86 1.01 -17.08
C VAL A 60 -22.26 2.08 -16.17
N VAL A 61 -23.09 2.87 -15.48
CA VAL A 61 -22.62 3.90 -14.54
C VAL A 61 -22.25 3.30 -13.17
N ALA A 62 -23.08 2.41 -12.63
CA ALA A 62 -22.90 1.89 -11.28
C ALA A 62 -21.75 0.88 -11.18
N VAL A 63 -21.60 -0.01 -12.16
CA VAL A 63 -20.68 -1.16 -12.09
C VAL A 63 -19.22 -0.74 -11.93
N PRO A 64 -18.66 0.24 -12.67
CA PRO A 64 -17.26 0.63 -12.50
C PRO A 64 -16.98 1.19 -11.10
N VAL A 65 -17.90 2.00 -10.57
CA VAL A 65 -17.71 2.65 -9.26
C VAL A 65 -17.87 1.66 -8.12
N VAL A 66 -18.95 0.86 -8.14
CA VAL A 66 -19.19 -0.17 -7.12
C VAL A 66 -18.09 -1.23 -7.17
N GLY A 67 -17.69 -1.65 -8.36
CA GLY A 67 -16.59 -2.57 -8.59
C GLY A 67 -15.28 -2.05 -8.00
N TYR A 68 -14.95 -0.78 -8.21
CA TYR A 68 -13.77 -0.14 -7.61
C TYR A 68 -13.82 -0.14 -6.07
N VAL A 69 -14.96 0.21 -5.48
CA VAL A 69 -15.10 0.25 -4.02
C VAL A 69 -14.95 -1.14 -3.41
N VAL A 70 -15.57 -2.16 -4.02
CA VAL A 70 -15.40 -3.56 -3.61
C VAL A 70 -13.95 -4.01 -3.77
N ALA A 71 -13.29 -3.59 -4.86
CA ALA A 71 -11.88 -3.90 -5.10
C ALA A 71 -10.98 -3.36 -4.00
N VAL A 72 -11.10 -2.08 -3.66
CA VAL A 72 -10.28 -1.45 -2.62
C VAL A 72 -10.55 -2.09 -1.26
N ARG A 73 -11.82 -2.38 -0.93
CA ARG A 73 -12.19 -2.98 0.35
C ARG A 73 -11.70 -4.43 0.53
N ARG A 74 -11.58 -5.17 -0.57
CA ARG A 74 -11.08 -6.57 -0.55
C ARG A 74 -9.55 -6.66 -0.56
N ARG A 75 -8.86 -5.61 -1.01
CA ARG A 75 -7.40 -5.57 -0.99
C ARG A 75 -6.90 -5.46 0.44
N ARG A 76 -6.16 -6.47 0.88
CA ARG A 76 -5.47 -6.51 2.17
C ARG A 76 -4.08 -7.06 1.94
N LEU A 77 -3.09 -6.41 2.54
CA LEU A 77 -1.70 -6.83 2.50
C LEU A 77 -1.31 -7.28 3.91
N TRP A 78 -0.77 -8.49 4.06
CA TRP A 78 -0.23 -8.93 5.34
C TRP A 78 1.06 -9.71 5.17
N LEU A 79 1.93 -9.58 6.17
CA LEU A 79 3.14 -10.39 6.28
C LEU A 79 2.84 -11.60 7.18
N ARG A 80 3.31 -12.77 6.76
CA ARG A 80 3.34 -14.00 7.58
C ARG A 80 4.75 -14.59 7.48
N GLY A 81 5.54 -14.46 8.55
CA GLY A 81 6.96 -14.86 8.52
C GLY A 81 7.73 -14.02 7.51
N THR A 82 8.26 -14.66 6.45
CA THR A 82 8.92 -14.01 5.31
C THR A 82 8.02 -13.84 4.09
N THR A 83 6.79 -14.37 4.14
CA THR A 83 5.88 -14.35 2.98
C THR A 83 4.89 -13.21 3.06
N ILE A 84 4.92 -12.34 2.07
CA ILE A 84 3.90 -11.33 1.85
C ILE A 84 2.72 -11.96 1.14
N ASN A 85 1.55 -11.76 1.73
CA ASN A 85 0.28 -12.17 1.18
C ASN A 85 -0.48 -10.93 0.75
N ALA A 86 -0.81 -10.85 -0.53
CA ALA A 86 -1.63 -9.79 -1.09
C ALA A 86 -2.95 -10.36 -1.57
N ARG A 87 -4.04 -10.01 -0.89
CA ARG A 87 -5.38 -10.33 -1.39
C ARG A 87 -5.72 -9.34 -2.50
N THR A 88 -5.95 -9.87 -3.69
CA THR A 88 -6.45 -9.14 -4.86
C THR A 88 -7.95 -9.38 -5.02
N LEU A 89 -8.55 -8.78 -6.04
CA LEU A 89 -9.98 -8.92 -6.36
C LEU A 89 -10.41 -10.39 -6.55
N LEU A 90 -9.58 -11.19 -7.22
CA LEU A 90 -9.91 -12.53 -7.71
C LEU A 90 -9.03 -13.63 -7.11
N GLY A 91 -8.13 -13.31 -6.17
CA GLY A 91 -7.24 -14.30 -5.59
C GLY A 91 -6.23 -13.73 -4.60
N THR A 92 -5.38 -14.58 -4.05
CA THR A 92 -4.27 -14.19 -3.16
C THR A 92 -2.95 -14.42 -3.89
N ARG A 93 -2.10 -13.40 -3.94
CA ARG A 93 -0.71 -13.53 -4.38
C ARG A 93 0.18 -13.72 -3.16
N LEU A 94 1.09 -14.68 -3.27
CA LEU A 94 2.08 -15.03 -2.26
C LEU A 94 3.44 -14.66 -2.83
N LEU A 95 4.23 -13.90 -2.08
CA LEU A 95 5.60 -13.57 -2.45
C LEU A 95 6.48 -13.78 -1.23
N ASP A 96 7.45 -14.67 -1.33
CA ASP A 96 8.42 -14.90 -0.26
C ASP A 96 9.61 -13.94 -0.41
N ILE A 97 9.90 -13.19 0.65
CA ILE A 97 10.97 -12.19 0.66
C ILE A 97 12.35 -12.86 0.61
N ALA A 98 12.49 -14.04 1.22
CA ALA A 98 13.77 -14.75 1.26
C ALA A 98 14.23 -15.17 -0.15
N THR A 99 13.30 -15.53 -1.02
CA THR A 99 13.54 -15.92 -2.41
C THR A 99 13.33 -14.77 -3.41
N ALA A 100 13.25 -13.53 -2.93
CA ALA A 100 13.12 -12.37 -3.80
C ALA A 100 14.35 -12.25 -4.72
N THR A 101 14.10 -11.99 -6.00
CA THR A 101 15.11 -11.74 -7.03
C THR A 101 15.36 -10.26 -7.27
N GLY A 102 14.54 -9.38 -6.70
CA GLY A 102 14.75 -7.94 -6.73
C GLY A 102 14.08 -7.24 -5.56
N VAL A 103 14.81 -6.31 -4.93
CA VAL A 103 14.32 -5.42 -3.88
C VAL A 103 14.65 -4.00 -4.26
N GLU A 104 13.64 -3.14 -4.29
CA GLU A 104 13.80 -1.75 -4.69
C GLU A 104 12.98 -0.84 -3.80
N LEU A 105 13.58 0.28 -3.41
CA LEU A 105 12.89 1.33 -2.68
C LEU A 105 12.49 2.44 -3.64
N LEU A 106 11.18 2.61 -3.85
CA LEU A 106 10.61 3.55 -4.81
C LEU A 106 10.01 4.76 -4.12
N VAL A 107 10.38 5.94 -4.58
CA VAL A 107 9.76 7.21 -4.20
C VAL A 107 8.91 7.72 -5.34
N TYR A 108 7.63 7.97 -5.07
CA TYR A 108 6.69 8.63 -5.97
C TYR A 108 6.54 10.09 -5.51
N PRO A 109 7.26 11.04 -6.10
CA PRO A 109 7.16 12.45 -5.72
C PRO A 109 5.82 13.06 -6.15
N GLY A 110 5.34 14.03 -5.38
CA GLY A 110 4.13 14.81 -5.66
C GLY A 110 3.63 15.52 -4.42
N ARG A 111 2.41 16.10 -4.50
CA ARG A 111 1.75 16.76 -3.34
C ARG A 111 1.58 15.82 -2.13
N LEU A 112 1.38 14.55 -2.45
CA LEU A 112 1.44 13.43 -1.52
C LEU A 112 2.54 12.49 -2.02
N SER A 113 3.74 12.69 -1.51
CA SER A 113 4.86 11.81 -1.81
C SER A 113 4.65 10.45 -1.16
N ARG A 114 4.86 9.37 -1.91
CA ARG A 114 4.70 7.99 -1.40
C ARG A 114 6.02 7.25 -1.50
N LEU A 115 6.40 6.60 -0.41
CA LEU A 115 7.54 5.70 -0.35
C LEU A 115 7.03 4.27 -0.27
N VAL A 116 7.45 3.43 -1.21
CA VAL A 116 7.03 2.04 -1.29
C VAL A 116 8.23 1.13 -1.53
N LEU A 117 8.15 -0.08 -0.97
CA LEU A 117 9.09 -1.15 -1.23
C LEU A 117 8.50 -2.04 -2.33
N ARG A 118 9.24 -2.20 -3.42
CA ARG A 118 8.91 -3.14 -4.49
C ARG A 118 9.76 -4.38 -4.35
N LEU A 119 9.09 -5.52 -4.27
CA LEU A 119 9.68 -6.85 -4.18
C LEU A 119 9.31 -7.63 -5.43
N THR A 120 10.29 -8.30 -6.00
CA THR A 120 10.13 -9.13 -7.20
C THR A 120 10.67 -10.52 -6.90
N ALA A 121 9.90 -11.55 -7.23
CA ALA A 121 10.32 -12.95 -7.15
C ALA A 121 9.88 -13.63 -8.45
N GLY A 122 10.81 -13.73 -9.42
CA GLY A 122 10.49 -14.22 -10.76
C GLY A 122 9.40 -13.38 -11.46
N PRO A 123 8.27 -13.97 -11.89
CA PRO A 123 7.19 -13.22 -12.54
C PRO A 123 6.33 -12.41 -11.55
N ASP A 124 6.40 -12.72 -10.26
CA ASP A 124 5.58 -12.07 -9.25
C ASP A 124 6.23 -10.78 -8.73
N ARG A 125 5.40 -9.76 -8.59
CA ARG A 125 5.79 -8.44 -8.08
C ARG A 125 4.79 -8.00 -7.03
N GLN A 126 5.31 -7.50 -5.92
CA GLN A 126 4.51 -6.97 -4.82
C GLN A 126 5.03 -5.60 -4.40
N ILE A 127 4.11 -4.65 -4.22
CA ILE A 127 4.41 -3.32 -3.71
C ILE A 127 3.87 -3.23 -2.29
N VAL A 128 4.74 -2.83 -1.37
CA VAL A 128 4.44 -2.64 0.05
C VAL A 128 4.60 -1.15 0.37
N PRO A 129 3.53 -0.43 0.75
CA PRO A 129 3.65 0.96 1.13
C PRO A 129 4.38 1.09 2.47
N LEU A 130 5.38 1.96 2.54
CA LEU A 130 6.18 2.20 3.74
C LEU A 130 5.88 3.54 4.41
N ALA A 131 5.65 4.59 3.63
CA ALA A 131 5.27 5.90 4.15
C ALA A 131 4.57 6.78 3.09
N MET A 132 3.85 7.78 3.56
CA MET A 132 3.28 8.86 2.76
C MET A 132 3.50 10.19 3.47
N TYR A 133 3.98 11.20 2.75
CA TYR A 133 4.20 12.54 3.29
C TYR A 133 3.55 13.58 2.39
N THR A 134 3.04 14.62 3.02
CA THR A 134 2.49 15.81 2.37
C THR A 134 3.54 16.90 2.30
N ASP A 135 3.31 17.88 1.42
CA ASP A 135 4.18 19.06 1.30
C ASP A 135 4.22 19.93 2.57
N ALA A 136 3.23 19.79 3.44
CA ALA A 136 3.12 20.53 4.70
C ALA A 136 3.96 19.92 5.84
N GLY A 137 4.85 18.95 5.55
CA GLY A 137 5.68 18.31 6.57
C GLY A 137 4.91 17.38 7.51
N SER A 138 3.71 16.93 7.12
CA SER A 138 2.95 15.91 7.83
C SER A 138 2.93 14.61 7.02
N GLY A 139 2.84 13.47 7.68
CA GLY A 139 2.78 12.19 6.99
C GLY A 139 2.26 11.06 7.84
N ARG A 140 2.18 9.90 7.20
CA ARG A 140 1.86 8.64 7.83
C ARG A 140 2.90 7.62 7.42
N GLU A 141 3.45 6.93 8.40
CA GLU A 141 4.38 5.83 8.20
C GLU A 141 3.68 4.51 8.50
N LEU A 142 4.23 3.40 8.01
CA LEU A 142 3.78 2.08 8.40
C LEU A 142 4.01 1.89 9.90
N HIS A 143 3.07 1.23 10.58
CA HIS A 143 3.18 0.96 12.01
C HIS A 143 4.48 0.22 12.40
N LEU A 144 5.02 0.50 13.59
CA LEU A 144 6.32 0.00 14.07
C LEU A 144 6.49 -1.52 13.92
N LEU A 145 5.46 -2.29 14.28
CA LEU A 145 5.52 -3.75 14.20
C LEU A 145 5.66 -4.24 12.75
N GLY A 146 5.00 -3.56 11.80
CA GLY A 146 5.09 -3.85 10.37
C GLY A 146 6.47 -3.53 9.82
N LEU A 147 7.02 -2.36 10.17
CA LEU A 147 8.39 -1.97 9.81
C LEU A 147 9.42 -2.96 10.36
N ARG A 148 9.31 -3.32 11.64
CA ARG A 148 10.21 -4.29 12.29
C ARG A 148 10.19 -5.64 11.60
N ARG A 149 9.00 -6.16 11.31
CA ARG A 149 8.84 -7.48 10.73
C ARG A 149 9.23 -7.53 9.26
N LEU A 150 9.04 -6.44 8.53
CA LEU A 150 9.62 -6.28 7.20
C LEU A 150 11.15 -6.27 7.25
N ALA A 151 11.76 -5.53 8.17
CA ALA A 151 13.21 -5.53 8.35
C ALA A 151 13.73 -6.95 8.66
N ASP A 152 13.12 -7.64 9.62
CA ASP A 152 13.47 -9.02 9.99
C ASP A 152 13.34 -10.00 8.80
N ALA A 153 12.35 -9.79 7.93
CA ALA A 153 12.14 -10.62 6.75
C ALA A 153 13.13 -10.30 5.62
N LEU A 154 13.49 -9.02 5.43
CA LEU A 154 14.47 -8.58 4.44
C LEU A 154 15.88 -9.08 4.76
N VAL A 155 16.25 -9.15 6.04
CA VAL A 155 17.55 -9.71 6.49
C VAL A 155 17.71 -11.19 6.08
N ARG A 156 16.61 -11.90 5.80
CA ARG A 156 16.65 -13.29 5.34
C ARG A 156 16.83 -13.44 3.83
N SER A 157 16.84 -12.34 3.08
CA SER A 157 17.15 -12.36 1.65
C SER A 157 18.66 -12.30 1.42
N GLU A 158 19.13 -13.00 0.39
CA GLU A 158 20.55 -12.97 0.00
C GLU A 158 20.92 -11.73 -0.84
N LEU A 159 19.94 -10.86 -1.15
CA LEU A 159 20.16 -9.67 -1.96
C LEU A 159 20.80 -8.52 -1.15
N PRO A 160 21.91 -7.93 -1.61
CA PRO A 160 22.51 -6.76 -0.95
C PRO A 160 21.53 -5.58 -0.80
N ALA A 161 20.72 -5.33 -1.83
CA ALA A 161 19.69 -4.30 -1.80
C ALA A 161 18.62 -4.55 -0.71
N ALA A 162 18.32 -5.82 -0.39
CA ALA A 162 17.41 -6.15 0.69
C ALA A 162 18.00 -5.78 2.06
N LEU A 163 19.29 -6.02 2.26
CA LEU A 163 20.02 -5.63 3.47
C LEU A 163 20.09 -4.11 3.63
N ALA A 164 20.38 -3.37 2.56
CA ALA A 164 20.39 -1.90 2.59
C ALA A 164 19.03 -1.33 3.02
N VAL A 165 17.93 -1.88 2.48
CA VAL A 165 16.58 -1.48 2.90
C VAL A 165 16.30 -1.89 4.35
N ALA A 166 16.71 -3.10 4.77
CA ALA A 166 16.53 -3.55 6.15
C ALA A 166 17.23 -2.62 7.14
N ASP A 167 18.46 -2.21 6.86
CA ASP A 167 19.22 -1.26 7.69
C ASP A 167 18.51 0.10 7.78
N LEU A 168 17.99 0.61 6.66
CA LEU A 168 17.20 1.83 6.65
C LEU A 168 15.95 1.71 7.53
N LEU A 169 15.24 0.57 7.50
CA LEU A 169 14.08 0.32 8.36
C LEU A 169 14.47 0.23 9.84
N VAL A 170 15.62 -0.36 10.17
CA VAL A 170 16.15 -0.41 11.54
C VAL A 170 16.50 0.99 12.04
N HIS A 171 17.14 1.82 11.21
CA HIS A 171 17.44 3.21 11.56
C HIS A 171 16.18 4.05 11.72
N GLN A 172 15.16 3.82 10.89
CA GLN A 172 13.84 4.43 11.07
C GLN A 172 13.23 4.08 12.43
N LEU A 173 13.21 2.79 12.80
CA LEU A 173 12.68 2.34 14.08
C LEU A 173 13.45 2.93 15.27
N ARG A 174 14.77 3.08 15.15
CA ARG A 174 15.62 3.72 16.17
C ARG A 174 15.37 5.23 16.27
N ALA A 175 15.09 5.90 15.16
CA ALA A 175 14.72 7.31 15.16
C ALA A 175 13.36 7.50 15.85
N GLU A 176 12.38 6.67 15.51
CA GLU A 176 11.05 6.71 16.11
C GLU A 176 11.07 6.35 17.61
N ALA A 177 11.84 5.34 18.02
CA ALA A 177 12.00 4.97 19.43
C ALA A 177 12.66 6.05 20.29
N ARG A 178 13.32 7.04 19.68
CA ARG A 178 13.90 8.21 20.35
C ARG A 178 13.03 9.46 20.22
N ASP A 179 11.81 9.32 19.72
CA ASP A 179 10.90 10.44 19.40
C ASP A 179 11.54 11.50 18.49
N ALA A 180 12.41 11.06 17.57
CA ALA A 180 13.11 11.96 16.67
C ALA A 180 12.11 12.71 15.76
N ALA A 181 12.43 13.99 15.50
CA ALA A 181 11.67 14.84 14.60
C ALA A 181 11.63 14.23 13.17
N LEU A 182 10.60 14.55 12.38
CA LEU A 182 10.45 14.01 11.03
C LEU A 182 11.68 14.23 10.15
N SER A 183 12.35 15.38 10.27
CA SER A 183 13.59 15.69 9.52
C SER A 183 14.75 14.74 9.79
N GLU A 184 14.76 14.07 10.94
CA GLU A 184 15.79 13.11 11.35
C GLU A 184 15.43 11.67 10.96
N ARG A 185 14.20 11.43 10.49
CA ARG A 185 13.71 10.10 10.13
C ARG A 185 14.16 9.70 8.72
N PRO A 186 14.88 8.57 8.55
CA PRO A 186 15.37 8.11 7.24
C PRO A 186 14.31 8.05 6.12
N LEU A 187 13.10 7.57 6.42
CA LEU A 187 12.03 7.49 5.42
C LEU A 187 11.58 8.88 4.92
N TYR A 188 11.54 9.87 5.81
CA TYR A 188 11.21 11.24 5.44
C TYR A 188 12.36 11.88 4.64
N ARG A 189 13.61 11.67 5.10
CA ARG A 189 14.82 12.12 4.40
C ARG A 189 14.86 11.58 2.97
N ALA A 190 14.54 10.30 2.77
CA ALA A 190 14.45 9.67 1.44
C ALA A 190 13.57 10.48 0.48
N VAL A 191 12.36 10.83 0.94
CA VAL A 191 11.39 11.57 0.15
C VAL A 191 11.84 13.01 -0.10
N THR A 192 12.41 13.69 0.89
CA THR A 192 12.93 15.05 0.72
C THR A 192 14.09 15.11 -0.27
N LEU A 193 15.00 14.13 -0.23
CA LEU A 193 16.12 14.02 -1.15
C LEU A 193 15.63 13.80 -2.58
N THR A 194 14.67 12.90 -2.79
CA THR A 194 14.10 12.66 -4.12
C THR A 194 13.36 13.89 -4.65
N ARG A 195 12.61 14.59 -3.80
CA ARG A 195 11.89 15.80 -4.20
C ARG A 195 12.83 16.90 -4.69
N ALA A 196 13.97 17.07 -4.04
CA ALA A 196 14.97 18.05 -4.45
C ALA A 196 15.50 17.84 -5.89
N LYS A 197 15.26 16.66 -6.48
CA LYS A 197 15.64 16.36 -7.86
C LYS A 197 14.58 16.79 -8.90
N ASP A 198 13.42 17.32 -8.49
CA ASP A 198 12.34 17.83 -9.36
C ASP A 198 11.86 16.87 -10.48
N TYR A 199 11.93 15.57 -10.24
CA TYR A 199 11.38 14.56 -11.15
C TYR A 199 9.91 14.27 -10.87
N VAL A 200 9.14 13.99 -11.94
CA VAL A 200 7.73 13.57 -11.86
C VAL A 200 7.58 12.03 -11.93
N ALA A 201 8.64 11.32 -12.28
CA ALA A 201 8.65 9.86 -12.39
C ALA A 201 9.02 9.17 -11.04
N PRO A 202 8.62 7.90 -10.83
CA PRO A 202 9.07 7.13 -9.68
C PRO A 202 10.59 6.96 -9.72
N ILE A 203 11.26 7.26 -8.61
CA ILE A 203 12.71 7.13 -8.48
C ILE A 203 13.01 5.88 -7.65
N VAL A 204 13.80 4.98 -8.21
CA VAL A 204 14.43 3.87 -7.48
C VAL A 204 15.62 4.43 -6.73
N LEU A 205 15.62 4.33 -5.40
CA LEU A 205 16.78 4.69 -4.59
C LEU A 205 17.83 3.59 -4.70
N THR A 206 19.06 4.02 -4.97
CA THR A 206 20.24 3.14 -5.01
C THR A 206 20.74 2.86 -3.59
N ASP A 207 21.52 1.77 -3.43
CA ASP A 207 22.10 1.40 -2.13
C ASP A 207 22.97 2.51 -1.53
N GLN A 208 23.70 3.25 -2.38
CA GLN A 208 24.49 4.41 -1.97
C GLN A 208 23.60 5.52 -1.42
N GLU A 209 22.52 5.87 -2.13
CA GLU A 209 21.60 6.90 -1.67
C GLU A 209 20.91 6.49 -0.36
N ILE A 210 20.52 5.22 -0.22
CA ILE A 210 19.93 4.67 1.01
C ILE A 210 20.86 4.87 2.21
N THR A 211 22.16 4.62 2.04
CA THR A 211 23.16 4.73 3.11
C THR A 211 23.34 6.17 3.59
N THR A 212 23.08 7.18 2.75
CA THR A 212 23.20 8.61 3.15
C THR A 212 22.06 9.11 4.05
N LEU A 213 21.01 8.30 4.23
CA LEU A 213 19.78 8.70 4.92
C LEU A 213 19.82 8.53 6.44
N PHE A 214 20.86 7.93 7.01
CA PHE A 214 21.00 7.68 8.44
C PHE A 214 22.44 7.90 8.93
#